data_AF-A0A1H3SR86-F1
#
_entry.id   AF-A0A1H3SR86-F1
#
_cell.length_a   1.000
_cell.length_b   1.000
_cell.length_c   1.000
_cell.angle_alpha   90.00
_cell.angle_beta   90.00
_cell.angle_gamma   90.00
#
_symmetry.space_group_name_H-M   'P 1'
#
loop_
_entity.id
_entity.type
_entity.pdbx_description
1 polymer ?
#
loop_
_entity_poly.entity_id
_entity_poly.type
_entity_poly.pdbx_seq_one_letter_code
_entity_poly.pdbx_strand_id
1 'polypeptide(L)'
;MHSKSEIETQIIKLIAEISEQSLNQSDIFTPFNELGVDSLMALELSVHIEREYNVCFDEEDLMSLSCINDIFTILNDRMQP
;
A
#
# COMPACT_ATOMS: atom_id res chain seq x y z
N MET A 1 -16.24 9.26 -5.23
CA MET A 1 -15.61 9.39 -3.90
C MET A 1 -15.33 7.98 -3.44
N HIS A 2 -14.07 7.54 -3.49
CA HIS A 2 -13.69 6.28 -2.87
C HIS A 2 -13.75 6.49 -1.35
N SER A 3 -14.44 5.59 -0.65
CA SER A 3 -14.47 5.58 0.81
C SER A 3 -13.15 5.00 1.32
N LYS A 4 -12.68 5.44 2.49
CA LYS A 4 -11.46 4.93 3.16
C LYS A 4 -11.38 3.39 3.15
N SER A 5 -12.47 2.71 3.48
CA SER A 5 -12.56 1.24 3.47
C SER A 5 -12.41 0.60 2.08
N GLU A 6 -12.78 1.30 1.00
CA GLU A 6 -12.60 0.80 -0.37
C GLU A 6 -11.13 0.83 -0.76
N ILE A 7 -10.42 1.92 -0.46
CA ILE A 7 -8.97 2.04 -0.72
C ILE A 7 -8.20 0.97 0.04
N GLU A 8 -8.50 0.79 1.34
CA GLU A 8 -7.90 -0.29 2.14
C GLU A 8 -8.12 -1.66 1.49
N THR A 9 -9.34 -1.95 1.05
CA THR A 9 -9.67 -3.24 0.41
C THR A 9 -8.90 -3.42 -0.90
N GLN A 10 -8.75 -2.38 -1.71
CA GLN A 10 -8.02 -2.46 -2.97
C GLN A 10 -6.53 -2.67 -2.75
N ILE A 11 -5.92 -1.95 -1.82
CA ILE A 11 -4.50 -2.11 -1.50
C ILE A 11 -4.24 -3.52 -0.97
N ILE A 12 -5.06 -4.02 -0.05
CA ILE A 12 -4.92 -5.39 0.48
C ILE A 12 -4.98 -6.42 -0.65
N LYS A 13 -5.92 -6.28 -1.59
CA LYS A 13 -6.01 -7.16 -2.76
C LYS A 13 -4.78 -7.07 -3.66
N LEU A 14 -4.31 -5.86 -3.94
CA LEU A 14 -3.15 -5.64 -4.80
C LEU A 14 -1.90 -6.29 -4.21
N ILE A 15 -1.68 -6.12 -2.90
CA ILE A 15 -0.56 -6.75 -2.21
C ILE A 15 -0.74 -8.27 -2.17
N ALA A 16 -1.95 -8.77 -1.91
CA ALA A 16 -2.25 -10.20 -1.95
C ALA A 16 -1.95 -10.82 -3.32
N GLU A 17 -2.26 -10.11 -4.41
CA GLU A 17 -1.95 -10.53 -5.78
C GLU A 17 -0.44 -10.51 -6.06
N ILE A 18 0.28 -9.46 -5.66
CA ILE A 18 1.74 -9.33 -5.89
C ILE A 18 2.54 -10.33 -5.04
N SER A 19 2.16 -10.50 -3.77
CA SER A 19 2.86 -11.39 -2.83
C SER A 19 2.42 -12.85 -2.94
N GLU A 20 1.42 -13.16 -3.76
CA GLU A 20 0.77 -14.47 -3.84
C GLU A 20 0.27 -14.98 -2.47
N GLN A 21 -0.04 -14.07 -1.55
CA GLN A 21 -0.47 -14.36 -0.18
C GLN A 21 -1.94 -13.99 0.03
N SER A 22 -2.61 -14.69 0.95
CA SER A 22 -3.97 -14.32 1.37
C SER A 22 -3.91 -13.30 2.50
N LEU A 23 -3.99 -12.01 2.17
CA LEU A 23 -4.00 -10.90 3.14
C LEU A 23 -5.41 -10.49 3.52
N ASN A 24 -5.58 -10.05 4.76
CA ASN A 24 -6.84 -9.56 5.32
C ASN A 24 -6.66 -8.18 5.95
N GLN A 25 -7.76 -7.57 6.39
CA GLN A 25 -7.70 -6.29 7.12
C GLN A 25 -6.90 -6.37 8.42
N SER A 26 -6.75 -7.55 9.01
CA SER A 26 -5.91 -7.77 10.19
C SER A 26 -4.43 -7.52 9.90
N ASP A 27 -4.01 -7.73 8.65
CA ASP A 27 -2.61 -7.70 8.22
C ASP A 27 -2.12 -6.29 7.87
N ILE A 28 -2.98 -5.28 7.99
CA ILE A 28 -2.63 -3.90 7.61
C ILE A 28 -1.51 -3.31 8.48
N PHE A 29 -1.39 -3.79 9.72
CA PHE A 29 -0.32 -3.42 10.65
C PHE A 29 0.84 -4.41 10.62
N THR A 30 0.72 -5.49 9.84
CA THR A 30 1.78 -6.49 9.72
C THR A 30 2.90 -5.89 8.87
N PRO A 31 4.15 -5.95 9.35
CA PRO A 31 5.31 -5.50 8.59
C PRO A 31 5.46 -6.23 7.25
N PHE A 32 5.88 -5.51 6.20
CA PHE A 32 6.08 -6.08 4.86
C PHE A 32 7.05 -7.26 4.83
N ASN A 33 8.11 -7.21 5.64
CA ASN A 33 9.06 -8.31 5.78
C ASN A 33 8.41 -9.59 6.36
N GLU A 34 7.38 -9.47 7.20
CA GLU A 34 6.62 -10.62 7.73
C GLU A 34 5.60 -11.15 6.71
N LEU A 35 5.10 -10.27 5.83
CA LEU A 35 4.21 -10.62 4.72
C LEU A 35 4.95 -11.20 3.51
N GLY A 36 6.28 -11.31 3.57
CA GLY A 36 7.11 -11.75 2.45
C GLY A 36 7.16 -10.74 1.29
N VAL A 37 6.88 -9.47 1.57
CA VAL A 37 6.96 -8.38 0.59
C VAL A 37 8.39 -7.83 0.59
N ASP A 38 9.09 -8.07 -0.50
CA ASP A 38 10.45 -7.55 -0.73
C ASP A 38 10.43 -6.10 -1.22
N SER A 39 11.59 -5.42 -1.16
CA SER A 39 11.75 -4.03 -1.62
C SER A 39 11.34 -3.82 -3.08
N LEU A 40 11.51 -4.83 -3.94
CA LEU A 40 11.06 -4.76 -5.34
C LEU A 40 9.53 -4.82 -5.45
N MET A 41 8.87 -5.67 -4.66
CA MET A 41 7.41 -5.76 -4.62
C MET A 41 6.80 -4.48 -4.05
N ALA A 42 7.42 -3.90 -3.00
CA ALA A 42 7.02 -2.61 -2.46
C ALA A 42 7.09 -1.49 -3.52
N LEU A 43 8.13 -1.50 -4.35
CA LEU A 43 8.27 -0.56 -5.47
C LEU A 43 7.15 -0.76 -6.53
N GLU A 44 6.90 -2.01 -6.94
CA GLU A 44 5.83 -2.32 -7.90
C GLU A 44 4.45 -1.92 -7.39
N LEU A 45 4.21 -2.13 -6.09
CA LEU A 45 3.00 -1.73 -5.39
C LEU A 45 2.85 -0.21 -5.42
N SER A 46 3.89 0.55 -5.04
CA SER A 46 3.85 2.01 -5.11
C SER A 46 3.55 2.49 -6.52
N VAL A 47 4.21 1.97 -7.56
CA VAL A 47 3.95 2.36 -8.97
C VAL A 47 2.50 2.09 -9.40
N HIS A 48 1.90 0.97 -8.97
CA HIS A 48 0.49 0.70 -9.23
C HIS A 48 -0.41 1.74 -8.56
N ILE A 49 -0.15 2.02 -7.29
CA ILE A 49 -0.93 2.97 -6.50
C ILE A 49 -0.81 4.40 -7.05
N GLU A 50 0.40 4.82 -7.45
CA GLU A 50 0.63 6.11 -8.12
C GLU A 50 -0.24 6.27 -9.35
N ARG A 51 -0.30 5.23 -10.19
CA ARG A 51 -1.09 5.23 -11.42
C ARG A 51 -2.59 5.21 -11.16
N GLU A 52 -3.03 4.45 -10.17
CA GLU A 52 -4.46 4.27 -9.85
C GLU A 52 -5.05 5.51 -9.16
N TYR A 53 -4.31 6.08 -8.22
CA TYR A 53 -4.76 7.18 -7.38
C TYR A 53 -4.19 8.55 -7.81
N ASN A 54 -3.37 8.58 -8.85
CA ASN A 54 -2.68 9.77 -9.35
C ASN A 54 -1.88 10.50 -8.24
N VAL A 55 -1.23 9.71 -7.39
CA VAL A 55 -0.29 10.16 -6.35
C VAL A 55 1.14 9.88 -6.79
N CYS A 56 2.13 10.43 -6.08
CA CYS A 56 3.53 10.12 -6.31
C CYS A 56 4.15 9.79 -4.95
N PHE A 57 4.87 8.67 -4.81
CA PHE A 57 5.66 8.36 -3.62
C PHE A 57 7.08 8.85 -3.87
N ASP A 58 7.61 9.65 -2.96
CA ASP A 58 9.00 10.08 -2.96
C ASP A 58 9.89 9.07 -2.25
N GLU A 59 11.21 9.27 -2.33
CA GLU A 59 12.19 8.34 -1.77
C GLU A 59 12.04 8.20 -0.24
N GLU A 60 11.65 9.28 0.44
CA GLU A 60 11.35 9.29 1.88
C GLU A 60 10.12 8.45 2.21
N ASP A 61 9.03 8.61 1.45
CA ASP A 61 7.84 7.77 1.58
C ASP A 61 8.21 6.29 1.45
N LEU A 62 8.91 5.92 0.37
CA LEU A 62 9.32 4.54 0.11
C LEU A 62 10.24 3.97 1.19
N MET A 63 11.14 4.79 1.77
CA MET A 63 11.99 4.38 2.89
C MET A 63 11.20 4.24 4.20
N SER A 64 10.10 4.96 4.35
CA SER A 64 9.23 4.88 5.53
C SER A 64 8.21 3.74 5.47
N LEU A 65 7.96 3.18 4.28
CA LEU A 65 7.03 2.07 4.06
C LEU A 65 7.45 0.82 4.83
N SER A 66 6.74 0.56 5.93
CA SER A 66 6.98 -0.59 6.80
C SER A 66 5.81 -1.58 6.75
N CYS A 67 4.58 -1.09 6.57
CA CYS A 67 3.37 -1.90 6.50
C CYS A 67 2.31 -1.28 5.56
N ILE A 68 1.23 -2.02 5.31
CA ILE A 68 0.12 -1.58 4.43
C ILE A 68 -0.51 -0.28 4.94
N ASN A 69 -0.59 -0.11 6.27
CA ASN A 69 -1.14 1.08 6.88
C ASN A 69 -0.36 2.37 6.53
N ASP A 70 0.95 2.27 6.28
CA ASP A 70 1.76 3.44 5.91
C ASP A 70 1.35 3.96 4.53
N ILE A 71 1.14 3.05 3.58
CA ILE A 71 0.61 3.37 2.25
C ILE A 71 -0.75 4.05 2.36
N PHE A 72 -1.64 3.49 3.19
CA PHE A 72 -2.96 4.07 3.41
C PHE A 72 -2.85 5.49 3.99
N THR A 73 -1.91 5.71 4.91
CA THR A 73 -1.69 7.01 5.55
C THR A 73 -1.19 8.04 4.53
N ILE A 74 -0.19 7.69 3.72
CA ILE A 74 0.35 8.56 2.67
C ILE A 74 -0.72 8.89 1.63
N LEU A 75 -1.46 7.89 1.16
CA LEU A 75 -2.57 8.11 0.23
C LEU A 75 -3.62 9.02 0.81
N ASN A 76 -4.04 8.79 2.05
CA ASN A 76 -5.05 9.61 2.68
C ASN A 76 -4.59 11.06 2.82
N ASP A 77 -3.31 11.29 3.15
CA ASP A 77 -2.72 12.63 3.23
C ASP A 77 -2.70 13.33 1.86
N ARG A 78 -2.26 12.63 0.79
CA ARG A 78 -2.17 13.19 -0.57
C ARG A 78 -3.51 13.31 -1.28
N MET A 79 -4.51 12.51 -0.91
CA MET A 79 -5.87 12.55 -1.47
C MET A 79 -6.80 13.53 -0.74
N GLN A 80 -6.35 14.20 0.33
CA GLN A 80 -7.12 15.30 0.93
C GLN A 80 -7.07 16.56 0.03
N PRO A 81 -8.20 17.26 -0.18
CA PRO A 81 -8.25 18.50 -0.97
C PRO A 81 -7.59 19.70 -0.29
#